data_AF-A0A1G1E8J9-F1
#
_entry.id   AF-A0A1G1E8J9-F1
#
_cell.length_a   1.000
_cell.length_b   1.000
_cell.length_c   1.000
_cell.angle_alpha   90.00
_cell.angle_beta   90.00
_cell.angle_gamma   90.00
#
_symmetry.space_group_name_H-M   'P 1'
#
loop_
_entity.id
_entity.type
_entity.pdbx_description
1 polymer ?
#
loop_
_entity_poly.entity_id
_entity_poly.type
_entity_poly.pdbx_seq_one_letter_code
_entity_poly.pdbx_strand_id
1 'polypeptide(L)'
;MSLHIQCLPNSPNPSLIAQGCNIVGKFAAFLGFLYLLHTPAFAIEYQYQLFKNQEDFGILVFPKENMFEKLNQYIQSINFIEVASGNAVMRFGSANRDNQTYMMPESVQKQHNIEKFIILQVLADQGILVGIYDPTWGLTLPFATYSLDDVKENIQKSLDVFRNKKSIDASEDRGKTILWQLN
;
A
#
# COMPACT_ATOMS: atom_id res chain seq x y z
N MET A 1 40.12 27.32 0.69
CA MET A 1 40.55 27.55 -0.70
C MET A 1 39.52 28.50 -1.32
N SER A 2 39.75 29.82 -1.19
CA SER A 2 38.82 30.86 -1.64
C SER A 2 39.21 31.33 -3.03
N LEU A 3 38.30 31.20 -3.99
CA LEU A 3 38.46 31.81 -5.31
C LEU A 3 38.10 33.30 -5.23
N HIS A 4 39.12 34.16 -5.25
CA HIS A 4 38.97 35.59 -5.44
C HIS A 4 38.80 35.86 -6.94
N ILE A 5 37.59 36.21 -7.38
CA ILE A 5 37.34 36.70 -8.74
C ILE A 5 37.72 38.17 -8.77
N GLN A 6 38.86 38.50 -9.38
CA GLN A 6 39.27 39.88 -9.66
C GLN A 6 38.57 40.36 -10.93
N CYS A 7 37.79 41.44 -10.83
CA CYS A 7 37.25 42.16 -11.98
C CYS A 7 38.34 43.03 -12.61
N LEU A 8 38.61 42.83 -13.90
CA LEU A 8 39.51 43.69 -14.69
C LEU A 8 38.90 45.09 -14.86
N PRO A 9 39.67 46.18 -14.60
CA PRO A 9 39.19 47.53 -14.80
C PRO A 9 39.60 47.98 -16.20
N ASN A 10 38.67 48.04 -17.15
CA ASN A 10 38.76 48.91 -18.33
C ASN A 10 37.44 48.93 -19.08
N SER A 11 36.48 49.73 -18.61
CA SER A 11 35.33 50.16 -19.40
C SER A 11 34.87 51.54 -18.91
N PRO A 12 34.60 52.53 -19.80
CA PRO A 12 34.52 53.93 -19.42
C PRO A 12 33.10 54.39 -19.02
N ASN A 13 32.20 53.49 -18.63
CA ASN A 13 30.81 53.87 -18.35
C ASN A 13 30.26 53.27 -17.03
N PRO A 14 30.17 54.06 -15.94
CA PRO A 14 29.83 53.56 -14.60
C PRO A 14 28.35 53.18 -14.40
N SER A 15 27.46 53.41 -15.36
CA SER A 15 26.02 53.11 -15.25
C SER A 15 25.62 51.69 -15.68
N LEU A 16 26.53 50.91 -16.29
CA LEU A 16 26.24 49.55 -16.78
C LEU A 16 26.71 48.43 -15.83
N ILE A 17 27.48 48.75 -14.79
CA ILE A 17 28.02 47.75 -13.84
C ILE A 17 26.98 47.36 -12.77
N ALA A 18 25.97 48.20 -12.51
CA ALA A 18 24.94 47.93 -11.51
C ALA A 18 23.82 46.99 -11.97
N GLN A 19 23.68 46.73 -13.28
CA GLN A 19 22.58 45.92 -13.82
C GLN A 19 22.97 44.46 -14.09
N GLY A 20 24.26 44.14 -14.19
CA GLY A 20 24.73 42.75 -14.41
C GLY A 20 24.86 41.91 -13.14
N CYS A 21 25.00 42.53 -11.97
CA CYS A 21 25.30 41.83 -10.72
C CYS A 21 24.06 41.30 -9.97
N ASN A 22 22.86 41.83 -10.28
CA ASN A 22 21.61 41.46 -9.59
C ASN A 22 20.81 40.33 -10.27
N ILE A 23 21.19 39.92 -11.47
CA ILE A 23 20.45 38.90 -12.24
C ILE A 23 20.99 37.50 -11.91
N VAL A 24 22.31 37.34 -11.78
CA VAL A 24 22.95 36.04 -11.53
C VAL A 24 22.63 35.49 -10.13
N GLY A 25 22.59 36.36 -9.11
CA GLY A 25 22.25 35.96 -7.74
C GLY A 25 20.78 35.56 -7.54
N LYS A 26 19.85 36.15 -8.31
CA LYS A 26 18.41 35.82 -8.25
C LYS A 26 18.09 34.50 -8.96
N PHE A 27 18.78 34.18 -10.06
CA PHE A 27 18.62 32.90 -10.75
C PHE A 27 19.14 31.71 -9.93
N ALA A 28 20.28 31.88 -9.23
CA ALA A 28 20.82 30.82 -8.37
C ALA A 28 19.91 30.52 -7.15
N ALA A 29 19.31 31.54 -6.54
CA ALA A 29 18.35 31.37 -5.44
C ALA A 29 17.03 30.72 -5.90
N PHE A 30 16.56 31.04 -7.11
CA PHE A 30 15.33 30.46 -7.67
C PHE A 30 15.53 28.99 -8.07
N LEU A 31 16.70 28.63 -8.64
CA LEU A 31 17.06 27.25 -8.95
C LEU A 31 17.27 26.40 -7.68
N GLY A 32 17.85 26.98 -6.62
CA GLY A 32 17.98 26.31 -5.31
C GLY A 32 16.63 26.05 -4.64
N PHE A 33 15.67 26.97 -4.76
CA PHE A 33 14.30 26.79 -4.25
C PHE A 33 13.50 25.75 -5.05
N LEU A 34 13.68 25.67 -6.37
CA LEU A 34 13.07 24.62 -7.20
C LEU A 34 13.61 23.21 -6.89
N TYR A 35 14.89 23.11 -6.52
CA TYR A 35 15.53 21.83 -6.14
C TYR A 35 15.03 21.33 -4.78
N LEU A 36 14.72 22.22 -3.84
CA LEU A 36 14.15 21.88 -2.54
C LEU A 36 12.68 21.43 -2.61
N LEU A 37 11.95 21.83 -3.66
CA LEU A 37 10.57 21.36 -3.92
C LEU A 37 10.52 19.99 -4.62
N HIS A 38 11.67 19.47 -5.08
CA HIS A 38 11.78 18.18 -5.78
C HIS A 38 12.36 17.07 -4.93
N THR A 39 12.52 17.24 -3.61
CA THR A 39 12.72 16.05 -2.77
C THR A 39 11.43 15.25 -2.83
N PRO A 40 11.39 14.06 -3.48
CA PRO A 40 10.23 13.21 -3.33
C PRO A 40 10.10 12.98 -1.83
N ALA A 41 8.99 13.42 -1.24
CA ALA A 41 8.59 12.89 0.05
C ALA A 41 8.68 11.38 -0.13
N PHE A 42 9.51 10.69 0.66
CA PHE A 42 9.68 9.25 0.58
C PHE A 42 8.30 8.63 0.83
N ALA A 43 7.54 8.40 -0.24
CA ALA A 43 6.33 7.63 -0.20
C ALA A 43 6.81 6.22 0.16
N ILE A 44 6.41 5.73 1.33
CA ILE A 44 6.68 4.35 1.72
C ILE A 44 5.87 3.49 0.76
N GLU A 45 6.54 2.98 -0.26
CA GLU A 45 5.92 2.16 -1.30
C GLU A 45 5.93 0.71 -0.85
N TYR A 46 4.90 0.33 -0.09
CA TYR A 46 4.72 -1.05 0.35
C TYR A 46 4.56 -1.97 -0.86
N GLN A 47 5.25 -3.11 -0.84
CA GLN A 47 5.04 -4.16 -1.83
C GLN A 47 3.93 -5.10 -1.36
N TYR A 48 3.14 -5.63 -2.28
CA TYR A 48 2.22 -6.74 -2.01
C TYR A 48 2.69 -8.03 -2.68
N GLN A 49 2.25 -9.15 -2.11
CA GLN A 49 2.24 -10.46 -2.76
C GLN A 49 0.79 -10.93 -2.87
N LEU A 50 0.37 -11.30 -4.07
CA LEU A 50 -0.97 -11.83 -4.34
C LEU A 50 -0.88 -13.32 -4.64
N PHE A 51 -1.69 -14.08 -3.91
CA PHE A 51 -1.92 -15.49 -4.14
C PHE A 51 -3.35 -15.73 -4.60
N LYS A 52 -3.55 -16.79 -5.37
CA LYS A 52 -4.86 -17.18 -5.90
C LYS A 52 -5.02 -18.71 -5.85
N ASN A 53 -6.23 -19.18 -5.57
CA ASN A 53 -6.56 -20.61 -5.64
C ASN A 53 -7.37 -20.95 -6.92
N GLN A 54 -7.76 -22.22 -7.08
CA GLN A 54 -8.54 -22.70 -8.23
C GLN A 54 -10.00 -22.21 -8.26
N GLU A 55 -10.49 -21.65 -7.17
CA GLU A 55 -11.85 -21.09 -7.03
C GLU A 55 -11.90 -19.58 -7.32
N ASP A 56 -10.78 -19.01 -7.80
CA ASP A 56 -10.59 -17.59 -8.03
C ASP A 56 -10.64 -16.70 -6.76
N PHE A 57 -10.49 -17.28 -5.57
CA PHE A 57 -10.29 -16.52 -4.34
C PHE A 57 -8.84 -16.09 -4.20
N GLY A 58 -8.63 -14.92 -3.58
CA GLY A 58 -7.30 -14.37 -3.34
C GLY A 58 -6.90 -14.37 -1.87
N ILE A 59 -5.58 -14.42 -1.65
CA ILE A 59 -4.95 -13.98 -0.41
C ILE A 59 -3.93 -12.91 -0.80
N LEU A 60 -4.06 -11.72 -0.23
CA LEU A 60 -3.13 -10.63 -0.43
C LEU A 60 -2.32 -10.42 0.84
N VAL A 61 -1.00 -10.49 0.74
CA VAL A 61 -0.07 -10.22 1.84
C VAL A 61 0.65 -8.92 1.59
N PHE A 62 0.69 -8.04 2.58
CA PHE A 62 1.51 -6.83 2.57
C PHE A 62 1.95 -6.46 3.99
N PRO A 63 2.99 -5.64 4.18
CA PRO A 63 4.11 -5.52 3.26
C PRO A 63 4.72 -6.90 2.93
N LYS A 64 5.03 -7.13 1.66
CA LYS A 64 5.64 -8.39 1.18
C LYS A 64 6.95 -8.69 1.90
N GLU A 65 7.73 -7.66 2.22
CA GLU A 65 9.00 -7.76 2.93
C GLU A 65 8.88 -8.32 4.35
N ASN A 66 7.70 -8.21 4.97
CA ASN A 66 7.43 -8.77 6.29
C ASN A 66 6.88 -10.20 6.24
N MET A 67 6.57 -10.71 5.04
CA MET A 67 6.04 -12.08 4.89
C MET A 67 7.10 -13.09 5.30
N PHE A 68 6.86 -13.76 6.43
CA PHE A 68 7.75 -14.77 6.97
C PHE A 68 7.45 -16.15 6.39
N GLU A 69 8.49 -16.99 6.33
CA GLU A 69 8.46 -18.28 5.63
C GLU A 69 7.30 -19.19 6.04
N LYS A 70 6.99 -19.28 7.34
CA LYS A 70 5.88 -20.13 7.83
C LYS A 70 4.52 -19.69 7.30
N LEU A 71 4.29 -18.39 7.12
CA LEU A 71 3.04 -17.88 6.53
C LEU A 71 2.97 -18.25 5.05
N ASN A 72 4.06 -18.05 4.31
CA ASN A 72 4.13 -18.40 2.89
C ASN A 72 3.89 -19.91 2.67
N GLN A 73 4.59 -20.76 3.43
CA GLN A 73 4.40 -22.21 3.39
C GLN A 73 2.96 -22.62 3.70
N TYR A 74 2.33 -21.98 4.69
CA TYR A 74 0.92 -22.26 5.00
C TYR A 74 0.00 -21.90 3.83
N ILE A 75 0.14 -20.69 3.26
CA ILE A 75 -0.68 -20.25 2.11
C ILE A 75 -0.53 -21.24 0.94
N GLN A 76 0.69 -21.66 0.63
CA GLN A 76 0.93 -22.66 -0.42
C GLN A 76 0.31 -24.03 -0.07
N SER A 77 0.36 -24.45 1.20
CA SER A 77 -0.20 -25.74 1.64
C SER A 77 -1.72 -25.84 1.48
N ILE A 78 -2.43 -24.71 1.43
CA ILE A 78 -3.87 -24.63 1.17
C ILE A 78 -4.19 -24.37 -0.32
N ASN A 79 -3.26 -24.71 -1.22
CA ASN A 79 -3.38 -24.64 -2.69
C ASN A 79 -3.56 -23.23 -3.26
N PHE A 80 -3.02 -22.22 -2.58
CA PHE A 80 -2.88 -20.88 -3.14
C PHE A 80 -1.52 -20.73 -3.81
N ILE A 81 -1.51 -20.30 -5.07
CA ILE A 81 -0.28 -20.05 -5.84
C ILE A 81 -0.03 -18.56 -5.98
N GLU A 82 1.23 -18.16 -6.03
CA GLU A 82 1.61 -16.79 -6.34
C GLU A 82 1.21 -16.42 -7.78
N VAL A 83 0.54 -15.29 -7.96
CA VAL A 83 0.08 -14.83 -9.29
C VAL A 83 0.50 -13.42 -9.65
N ALA A 84 0.76 -12.55 -8.66
CA ALA A 84 1.24 -11.19 -8.90
C ALA A 84 1.96 -10.61 -7.68
N SER A 85 2.86 -9.66 -7.92
CA SER A 85 3.44 -8.81 -6.88
C SER A 85 3.74 -7.43 -7.45
N GLY A 86 3.86 -6.43 -6.59
CA GLY A 86 4.19 -5.08 -7.00
C GLY A 86 3.82 -4.05 -5.94
N ASN A 87 3.76 -2.79 -6.35
CA ASN A 87 3.48 -1.66 -5.46
C ASN A 87 2.02 -1.70 -5.02
N ALA A 88 1.80 -1.68 -3.71
CA ALA A 88 0.48 -1.60 -3.12
C ALA A 88 -0.05 -0.16 -3.20
N VAL A 89 -1.35 -0.03 -3.43
CA VAL A 89 -2.06 1.25 -3.47
C VAL A 89 -3.09 1.32 -2.35
N MET A 90 -3.30 2.50 -1.80
CA MET A 90 -4.35 2.73 -0.83
C MET A 90 -5.72 2.52 -1.49
N ARG A 91 -6.55 1.64 -0.92
CA ARG A 91 -7.92 1.39 -1.38
C ARG A 91 -8.90 1.61 -0.24
N PHE A 92 -10.14 1.95 -0.61
CA PHE A 92 -11.19 2.36 0.31
C PHE A 92 -12.40 1.42 0.21
N GLY A 93 -13.05 1.14 1.33
CA GLY A 93 -14.31 0.39 1.41
C GLY A 93 -15.51 1.17 0.87
N SER A 94 -16.49 0.43 0.35
CA SER A 94 -17.56 0.95 -0.52
C SER A 94 -18.78 1.59 0.18
N ALA A 95 -18.79 1.80 1.49
CA ALA A 95 -19.94 2.42 2.15
C ALA A 95 -19.73 3.87 2.61
N ASN A 96 -18.53 4.29 3.05
CA ASN A 96 -18.28 5.65 3.56
C ASN A 96 -16.78 6.03 3.60
N ARG A 97 -15.88 5.25 2.96
CA ARG A 97 -14.41 5.32 3.16
C ARG A 97 -13.92 5.05 4.58
N ASP A 98 -14.78 4.58 5.49
CA ASP A 98 -14.42 4.30 6.89
C ASP A 98 -13.29 3.27 7.02
N ASN A 99 -13.21 2.32 6.09
CA ASN A 99 -12.13 1.36 6.00
C ASN A 99 -11.22 1.70 4.82
N GLN A 100 -9.91 1.76 5.09
CA GLN A 100 -8.88 1.92 4.07
C GLN A 100 -7.69 1.02 4.40
N THR A 101 -7.06 0.46 3.37
CA THR A 101 -5.83 -0.33 3.52
C THR A 101 -5.03 -0.40 2.23
N TYR A 102 -3.78 -0.83 2.32
CA TYR A 102 -2.92 -1.05 1.15
C TYR A 102 -3.24 -2.39 0.50
N MET A 103 -3.37 -2.38 -0.82
CA MET A 103 -3.82 -3.53 -1.60
C MET A 103 -3.22 -3.50 -3.01
N MET A 104 -3.37 -4.58 -3.76
CA MET A 104 -3.07 -4.57 -5.20
C MET A 104 -3.92 -3.52 -5.93
N PRO A 105 -3.40 -2.92 -7.02
CA PRO A 105 -4.20 -2.08 -7.91
C PRO A 105 -5.45 -2.81 -8.43
N GLU A 106 -6.54 -2.06 -8.65
CA GLU A 106 -7.79 -2.64 -9.19
C GLU A 106 -7.59 -3.29 -10.57
N SER A 107 -6.65 -2.78 -11.38
CA SER A 107 -6.29 -3.37 -12.67
C SER A 107 -5.74 -4.80 -12.52
N VAL A 108 -4.89 -5.03 -11.53
CA VAL A 108 -4.34 -6.37 -11.22
C VAL A 108 -5.44 -7.30 -10.73
N GLN A 109 -6.33 -6.80 -9.86
CA GLN A 109 -7.49 -7.57 -9.40
C GLN A 109 -8.33 -8.08 -10.58
N LYS A 110 -8.66 -7.19 -11.52
CA LYS A 110 -9.44 -7.53 -12.72
C LYS A 110 -8.69 -8.48 -13.64
N GLN A 111 -7.39 -8.26 -13.84
CA GLN A 111 -6.53 -9.12 -14.66
C GLN A 111 -6.55 -10.58 -14.18
N HIS A 112 -6.58 -10.81 -12.88
CA HIS A 112 -6.57 -12.15 -12.30
C HIS A 112 -7.97 -12.70 -11.97
N ASN A 113 -9.06 -12.00 -12.30
CA ASN A 113 -10.44 -12.40 -12.01
C ASN A 113 -10.69 -12.70 -10.53
N ILE A 114 -10.12 -11.92 -9.61
CA ILE A 114 -10.27 -12.15 -8.17
C ILE A 114 -11.34 -11.21 -7.62
N GLU A 115 -12.51 -11.75 -7.29
CA GLU A 115 -13.61 -10.95 -6.74
C GLU A 115 -13.57 -10.87 -5.22
N LYS A 116 -13.18 -11.97 -4.55
CA LYS A 116 -13.15 -12.08 -3.09
C LYS A 116 -11.76 -12.45 -2.63
N PHE A 117 -11.26 -11.78 -1.60
CA PHE A 117 -9.95 -12.10 -1.07
C PHE A 117 -9.76 -11.65 0.37
N ILE A 118 -8.88 -12.38 1.05
CA ILE A 118 -8.43 -12.10 2.40
C ILE A 118 -7.17 -11.24 2.31
N ILE A 119 -7.07 -10.25 3.18
CA ILE A 119 -5.96 -9.29 3.23
C ILE A 119 -5.20 -9.56 4.52
N LEU A 120 -3.90 -9.83 4.44
CA LEU A 120 -3.02 -10.09 5.57
C LEU A 120 -1.98 -8.97 5.64
N GLN A 121 -2.14 -8.08 6.61
CA GLN A 121 -1.13 -7.07 6.93
C GLN A 121 -0.16 -7.64 7.96
N VAL A 122 1.08 -7.93 7.54
CA VAL A 122 2.10 -8.51 8.41
C VAL A 122 2.92 -7.40 9.07
N LEU A 123 2.86 -7.36 10.41
CA LEU A 123 3.60 -6.42 11.23
C LEU A 123 5.03 -6.90 11.47
N ALA A 124 5.90 -6.00 11.94
CA ALA A 124 7.32 -6.29 12.16
C ALA A 124 7.57 -7.38 13.23
N ASP A 125 6.64 -7.54 14.16
CA ASP A 125 6.66 -8.57 15.22
C ASP A 125 5.98 -9.88 14.79
N GLN A 126 5.68 -10.04 13.50
CA GLN A 126 4.92 -11.17 12.93
C GLN A 126 3.46 -11.26 13.37
N GLY A 127 2.94 -10.23 14.05
CA GLY A 127 1.49 -10.06 14.21
C GLY A 127 0.83 -9.82 12.86
N ILE A 128 -0.41 -10.29 12.69
CA ILE A 128 -1.14 -10.20 11.42
C ILE A 128 -2.46 -9.47 11.65
N LEU A 129 -2.69 -8.35 10.98
CA LEU A 129 -4.03 -7.76 10.85
C LEU A 129 -4.72 -8.39 9.64
N VAL A 130 -6.00 -8.74 9.77
CA VAL A 130 -6.73 -9.47 8.74
C VAL A 130 -7.92 -8.66 8.25
N GLY A 131 -7.92 -8.28 6.97
CA GLY A 131 -9.08 -7.70 6.29
C GLY A 131 -9.76 -8.70 5.37
N ILE A 132 -11.01 -8.42 5.01
CA ILE A 132 -11.75 -9.16 3.97
C ILE A 132 -12.25 -8.16 2.94
N TYR A 133 -12.12 -8.52 1.67
CA TYR A 133 -12.84 -7.84 0.60
C TYR A 133 -13.85 -8.80 -0.03
N ASP A 134 -15.11 -8.39 -0.05
CA ASP A 134 -16.19 -9.00 -0.83
C ASP A 134 -16.92 -7.88 -1.58
N PRO A 135 -17.28 -8.04 -2.87
CA PRO A 135 -17.95 -6.99 -3.64
C PRO A 135 -19.30 -6.57 -3.04
N THR A 136 -19.95 -7.46 -2.27
CA THR A 136 -21.24 -7.24 -1.61
C THR A 136 -21.07 -6.48 -0.29
N TRP A 137 -20.01 -6.76 0.47
CA TRP A 137 -19.81 -6.21 1.82
C TRP A 137 -18.82 -5.04 1.87
N GLY A 138 -18.02 -4.90 0.81
CA GLY A 138 -16.90 -3.98 0.75
C GLY A 138 -15.67 -4.48 1.49
N LEU A 139 -14.76 -3.56 1.76
CA LEU A 139 -13.54 -3.80 2.53
C LEU A 139 -13.87 -3.78 4.04
N THR A 140 -13.50 -4.84 4.75
CA THR A 140 -13.44 -4.88 6.21
C THR A 140 -12.00 -4.71 6.68
N LEU A 141 -11.81 -3.99 7.79
CA LEU A 141 -10.52 -3.91 8.46
C LEU A 141 -10.72 -3.93 9.98
N PRO A 142 -10.80 -5.12 10.63
CA PRO A 142 -10.75 -5.19 12.08
C PRO A 142 -9.39 -4.70 12.59
N PHE A 143 -9.41 -4.00 13.73
CA PHE A 143 -8.22 -3.45 14.39
C PHE A 143 -7.47 -4.47 15.27
N ALA A 144 -7.79 -5.76 15.17
CA ALA A 144 -7.21 -6.82 15.99
C ALA A 144 -5.99 -7.47 15.30
N THR A 145 -4.97 -7.75 16.10
CA THR A 145 -3.76 -8.45 15.69
C THR A 145 -3.86 -9.93 16.07
N TYR A 146 -3.57 -10.81 15.12
CA TYR A 146 -3.67 -12.25 15.26
C TYR A 146 -2.30 -12.93 15.17
N SER A 147 -2.15 -14.08 15.82
CA SER A 147 -1.01 -14.97 15.57
C SER A 147 -1.19 -15.76 14.27
N LEU A 148 -0.13 -16.42 13.78
CA LEU A 148 -0.26 -17.30 12.62
C LEU A 148 -1.30 -18.40 12.85
N ASP A 149 -1.35 -18.98 14.04
CA ASP A 149 -2.25 -20.12 14.30
C ASP A 149 -3.72 -19.68 14.30
N ASP A 150 -4.03 -18.49 14.84
CA ASP A 150 -5.36 -17.89 14.74
C ASP A 150 -5.73 -17.61 13.26
N VAL A 151 -4.77 -17.13 12.47
CA VAL A 151 -4.96 -16.87 11.04
C VAL A 151 -5.28 -18.14 10.26
N LYS A 152 -4.60 -19.26 10.55
CA LYS A 152 -4.85 -20.54 9.89
C LYS A 152 -6.28 -21.03 10.10
N GLU A 153 -6.77 -20.96 11.33
CA GLU A 153 -8.11 -21.42 11.67
C GLU A 153 -9.19 -20.61 10.93
N ASN A 154 -9.00 -19.30 10.88
CA ASN A 154 -10.02 -18.38 10.40
C ASN A 154 -9.95 -18.11 8.89
N ILE A 155 -8.81 -18.37 8.22
CA ILE A 155 -8.75 -18.39 6.75
C ILE A 155 -9.70 -19.45 6.20
N GLN A 156 -9.70 -20.66 6.76
CA GLN A 156 -10.59 -21.72 6.28
C GLN A 156 -12.06 -21.33 6.44
N LYS A 157 -12.44 -20.77 7.60
CA LYS A 157 -13.80 -20.26 7.85
C LYS A 157 -14.21 -19.19 6.83
N SER A 158 -13.28 -18.27 6.52
CA SER A 158 -13.52 -17.20 5.54
C SER A 158 -13.73 -17.76 4.13
N LEU A 159 -12.96 -18.77 3.73
CA LEU A 159 -13.14 -19.44 2.44
C LEU A 159 -14.48 -20.18 2.35
N ASP A 160 -14.91 -20.84 3.43
CA ASP A 160 -16.21 -21.50 3.47
C ASP A 160 -17.36 -20.49 3.34
N VAL A 161 -17.20 -19.29 3.91
CA VAL A 161 -18.14 -18.19 3.72
C VAL A 161 -18.12 -17.66 2.29
N PHE A 162 -16.95 -17.52 1.66
CA PHE A 162 -16.87 -17.10 0.25
C PHE A 162 -17.60 -18.07 -0.70
N ARG A 163 -17.51 -19.38 -0.43
CA ARG A 163 -18.20 -20.45 -1.18
C ARG A 163 -19.71 -20.44 -0.96
N ASN A 164 -20.14 -20.17 0.28
CA ASN A 164 -21.54 -20.17 0.64
C ASN A 164 -22.25 -18.92 0.09
N LYS A 165 -22.87 -19.06 -1.07
CA LYS A 165 -23.67 -18.01 -1.74
C LYS A 165 -24.92 -17.56 -0.95
N LYS A 166 -25.28 -18.25 0.13
CA LYS A 166 -26.33 -17.74 1.03
C LYS A 166 -25.72 -16.60 1.84
N SER A 167 -26.07 -15.39 1.46
CA SER A 167 -25.89 -14.17 2.24
C SER A 167 -26.16 -14.50 3.71
N ILE A 168 -25.14 -14.42 4.55
CA ILE A 168 -25.36 -14.07 5.95
C ILE A 168 -26.16 -12.77 5.85
N ASP A 169 -27.40 -12.79 6.36
CA ASP A 169 -28.35 -11.69 6.18
C ASP A 169 -27.66 -10.35 6.46
N ALA A 170 -27.58 -9.53 5.41
CA ALA A 170 -26.91 -8.24 5.43
C ALA A 170 -27.69 -7.19 6.25
N SER A 171 -28.71 -7.61 7.01
CA SER A 171 -29.43 -6.77 7.97
C SER A 171 -28.73 -6.68 9.32
N GLU A 172 -27.55 -7.27 9.48
CA GLU A 172 -26.86 -7.19 10.75
C GLU A 172 -25.36 -6.94 10.59
N ASP A 173 -24.91 -5.88 11.27
CA ASP A 173 -23.52 -5.50 11.51
C ASP A 173 -22.66 -6.66 12.07
N ARG A 174 -23.33 -7.75 12.47
CA ARG A 174 -22.75 -9.04 12.83
C ARG A 174 -22.09 -9.76 11.64
N GLY A 175 -22.61 -9.70 10.41
CA GLY A 175 -21.96 -10.39 9.26
C GLY A 175 -20.55 -9.87 8.92
N LYS A 176 -20.31 -8.57 9.16
CA LYS A 176 -19.02 -7.89 8.96
C LYS A 176 -17.98 -8.22 10.04
N THR A 177 -18.43 -8.84 11.12
CA THR A 177 -17.77 -8.83 12.43
C THR A 177 -17.59 -10.26 12.99
N ILE A 178 -18.45 -11.21 12.60
CA ILE A 178 -18.51 -12.56 13.19
C ILE A 178 -17.29 -13.45 12.87
N LEU A 179 -16.61 -13.29 11.73
CA LEU A 179 -15.60 -14.29 11.34
C LEU A 179 -14.26 -14.16 12.07
N TRP A 180 -13.96 -12.99 12.62
CA TRP A 180 -12.67 -12.71 13.23
C TRP A 180 -12.79 -12.06 14.64
N GLN A 181 -14.00 -11.77 15.15
CA GLN A 181 -14.20 -11.24 16.52
C GLN A 181 -14.58 -12.28 17.60
N LEU A 182 -14.52 -13.58 17.30
CA LEU A 182 -14.83 -14.63 18.28
C LEU A 182 -13.54 -15.31 18.76
N ASN A 183 -12.74 -14.56 19.53
CA ASN A 183 -11.88 -15.07 20.61
C ASN A 183 -11.43 -13.91 21.50
#